data_AF-A0A8S1D646-F1
#
_entry.id   AF-A0A8S1D646-F1
#
_cell.length_a   1.000
_cell.length_b   1.000
_cell.length_c   1.000
_cell.angle_alpha   90.00
_cell.angle_beta   90.00
_cell.angle_gamma   90.00
#
_symmetry.space_group_name_H-M   'P 1'
#
loop_
_entity.id
_entity.type
_entity.pdbx_description
1 polymer ?
#
loop_
_entity_poly.entity_id
_entity_poly.type
_entity_poly.pdbx_seq_one_letter_code
_entity_poly.pdbx_strand_id
1 'polypeptide(L)'
;MRKKLIGIMSTYGLLDYFEDVSDPKKLKTADQHPTFNEANDEHLNKLIFRDKKLNKLWMKAEKAGFTTAELKTLHEEFSHHQDKIDQYHGLLSDIEQGNVANSLDEENAGFNDVEQLEEKEKKYVGQANKLKVHHQEIRDGYDRLNRMAAQGPENKEFVEPKVQELWRIASKSNFTTHELESLRVELLHYENRLLKLRHLQAEAEIHKDTLKADVDGKLSEDALTHMDKIKRQARRAEKVHYDIETRILSRHNEL
;
A
#
# COMPACT_ATOMS: atom_id res chain seq x y z
N MET A 1 34.05 11.48 -49.84
CA MET A 1 34.15 11.44 -48.36
C MET A 1 32.81 11.83 -47.72
N ARG A 2 32.31 13.07 -47.87
CA ARG A 2 31.03 13.51 -47.28
C ARG A 2 29.79 12.65 -47.61
N LYS A 3 29.64 12.20 -48.86
CA LYS A 3 28.52 11.34 -49.27
C LYS A 3 28.50 9.95 -48.59
N LYS A 4 29.68 9.39 -48.28
CA LYS A 4 29.78 8.10 -47.57
C LYS A 4 29.43 8.25 -46.09
N LEU A 5 29.82 9.37 -45.47
CA LEU A 5 29.50 9.69 -44.08
C LEU A 5 27.99 9.94 -43.89
N ILE A 6 27.36 10.69 -44.79
CA ILE A 6 25.90 10.91 -44.78
C ILE A 6 25.14 9.58 -44.94
N GLY A 7 25.61 8.69 -45.81
CA GLY A 7 25.04 7.35 -45.96
C GLY A 7 25.12 6.52 -44.68
N ILE A 8 26.30 6.51 -44.02
CA ILE A 8 26.47 5.80 -42.74
C ILE A 8 25.59 6.44 -41.65
N MET A 9 25.55 7.77 -41.54
CA MET A 9 24.73 8.46 -40.56
C MET A 9 23.21 8.24 -40.78
N SER A 10 22.78 8.13 -42.04
CA SER A 10 21.41 7.77 -42.40
C SER A 10 21.09 6.32 -42.01
N THR A 11 22.01 5.36 -42.26
CA THR A 11 21.78 3.95 -41.89
C THR A 11 21.63 3.72 -40.39
N TYR A 12 22.25 4.57 -39.56
CA TYR A 12 22.15 4.49 -38.10
C TYR A 12 21.14 5.49 -37.51
N GLY A 13 20.37 6.22 -38.33
CA GLY A 13 19.36 7.17 -37.86
C GLY A 13 19.94 8.39 -37.12
N LEU A 14 21.22 8.70 -37.32
CA LEU A 14 21.88 9.84 -36.68
C LEU A 14 21.69 11.15 -37.45
N LEU A 15 21.11 11.12 -38.66
CA LEU A 15 20.99 12.31 -39.50
C LEU A 15 20.01 13.34 -38.92
N ASP A 16 18.92 12.88 -38.30
CA ASP A 16 17.86 13.73 -37.72
C ASP A 16 18.35 14.60 -36.56
N TYR A 17 19.42 14.19 -35.87
CA TYR A 17 19.99 14.94 -34.74
C TYR A 17 20.87 16.12 -35.17
N PHE A 18 21.29 16.18 -36.45
CA PHE A 18 22.21 17.21 -36.95
C PHE A 18 21.56 18.23 -37.86
N GLU A 19 20.39 17.95 -38.46
CA GLU A 19 19.66 18.95 -39.25
C GLU A 19 19.16 20.12 -38.39
N ASP A 20 18.83 19.88 -37.12
CA ASP A 20 18.29 20.90 -36.20
C ASP A 20 19.34 21.85 -35.59
N VAL A 21 20.64 21.63 -35.84
CA VAL A 21 21.72 22.47 -35.25
C VAL A 21 22.06 23.68 -36.12
N SER A 22 21.55 23.76 -37.35
CA SER A 22 21.88 24.86 -38.28
C SER A 22 20.93 26.07 -38.19
N ASP A 23 19.78 25.95 -37.53
CA ASP A 23 18.81 27.04 -37.40
C ASP A 23 18.72 27.57 -35.95
N PRO A 24 19.28 28.76 -35.65
CA PRO A 24 19.31 29.32 -34.29
C PRO A 24 17.93 29.75 -33.74
N LYS A 25 16.84 29.54 -34.50
CA LYS A 25 15.46 29.82 -34.06
C LYS A 25 14.72 28.59 -33.51
N LYS A 26 15.22 27.37 -33.69
CA LYS A 26 14.60 26.13 -33.18
C LYS A 26 15.15 25.63 -31.85
N LEU A 27 16.24 26.23 -31.35
CA LEU A 27 16.82 25.88 -30.04
C LEU A 27 15.87 26.13 -28.85
N LYS A 28 14.76 26.86 -29.04
CA LYS A 28 13.73 27.10 -28.02
C LYS A 28 12.57 26.10 -28.04
N THR A 29 12.55 25.15 -28.98
CA THR A 29 11.42 24.22 -29.19
C THR A 29 11.84 22.75 -29.20
N ALA A 30 13.05 22.43 -28.73
CA ALA A 30 13.63 21.08 -28.75
C ALA A 30 13.33 20.24 -27.48
N ASP A 31 12.24 20.52 -26.75
CA ASP A 31 11.76 19.70 -25.61
C ASP A 31 10.63 18.73 -25.99
N GLN A 32 10.33 18.56 -27.28
CA GLN A 32 9.21 17.71 -27.72
C GLN A 32 9.69 16.63 -28.67
N HIS A 33 10.10 15.49 -28.09
CA HIS A 33 10.18 14.23 -28.81
C HIS A 33 8.79 13.82 -29.36
N PRO A 34 8.73 13.09 -30.48
CA PRO A 34 7.49 12.77 -31.18
C PRO A 34 6.56 11.90 -30.32
N THR A 35 5.30 12.27 -30.34
CA THR A 35 4.20 11.81 -29.50
C THR A 35 3.82 10.34 -29.74
N PHE A 36 4.12 9.48 -28.76
CA PHE A 36 3.38 8.23 -28.51
C PHE A 36 2.33 8.39 -27.41
N ASN A 37 1.85 9.63 -27.17
CA ASN A 37 1.11 9.99 -25.96
C ASN A 37 -0.16 10.83 -26.18
N GLU A 38 -0.72 10.89 -27.39
CA GLU A 38 -2.01 11.59 -27.60
C GLU A 38 -3.18 10.95 -26.84
N ALA A 39 -3.06 9.69 -26.40
CA ALA A 39 -4.02 9.06 -25.51
C ALA A 39 -3.87 9.44 -24.02
N ASN A 40 -2.86 10.25 -23.64
CA ASN A 40 -2.63 10.64 -22.23
C ASN A 40 -3.27 11.98 -21.84
N ASP A 41 -3.70 12.81 -22.79
CA ASP A 41 -4.17 14.17 -22.49
C ASP A 41 -5.63 14.24 -22.00
N GLU A 42 -6.48 13.26 -22.34
CA GLU A 42 -7.78 13.10 -21.67
C GLU A 42 -7.63 12.70 -20.19
N HIS A 43 -6.50 12.09 -19.81
CA HIS A 43 -6.20 11.71 -18.43
C HIS A 43 -5.67 12.86 -17.57
N LEU A 44 -5.19 13.96 -18.19
CA LEU A 44 -4.71 15.14 -17.46
C LEU A 44 -5.88 15.97 -16.88
N ASN A 45 -7.04 15.98 -17.55
CA ASN A 45 -8.23 16.67 -17.09
C ASN A 45 -8.94 15.98 -15.90
N LYS A 46 -8.39 14.86 -15.41
CA LYS A 46 -8.84 14.16 -14.20
C LYS A 46 -7.69 13.92 -13.21
N LEU A 47 -6.70 14.81 -13.17
CA LEU A 47 -5.71 14.84 -12.09
C LEU A 47 -6.37 15.36 -10.81
N ILE A 48 -7.06 14.47 -10.11
CA ILE A 48 -7.70 14.77 -8.83
C ILE A 48 -6.62 14.99 -7.75
N PHE A 49 -5.47 14.31 -7.87
CA PHE A 49 -4.35 14.39 -6.95
C PHE A 49 -3.11 15.03 -7.61
N ARG A 50 -2.22 15.62 -6.80
CA ARG A 50 -0.96 16.21 -7.30
C ARG A 50 0.03 15.13 -7.75
N ASP A 51 0.03 13.97 -7.09
CA ASP A 51 0.87 12.84 -7.47
C ASP A 51 0.27 12.01 -8.64
N LYS A 52 1.05 11.87 -9.71
CA LYS A 52 0.74 11.03 -10.87
C LYS A 52 0.50 9.56 -10.50
N LYS A 53 1.17 9.03 -9.47
CA LYS A 53 1.00 7.64 -9.02
C LYS A 53 -0.37 7.44 -8.35
N LEU A 54 -0.81 8.39 -7.54
CA LEU A 54 -2.14 8.37 -6.90
C LEU A 54 -3.24 8.42 -7.96
N ASN A 55 -3.12 9.27 -8.97
CA ASN A 55 -4.09 9.32 -10.07
C ASN A 55 -4.19 8.00 -10.85
N LYS A 56 -3.07 7.31 -11.09
CA LYS A 56 -3.09 5.98 -11.71
C LYS A 56 -3.84 4.96 -10.85
N LEU A 57 -3.64 4.99 -9.54
CA LEU A 57 -4.35 4.13 -8.60
C LEU A 57 -5.84 4.47 -8.55
N TRP A 58 -6.19 5.76 -8.53
CA TRP A 58 -7.58 6.23 -8.52
C TRP A 58 -8.33 5.76 -9.77
N MET A 59 -7.72 5.86 -10.95
CA MET A 59 -8.31 5.33 -12.18
C MET A 59 -8.49 3.81 -12.15
N LYS A 60 -7.58 3.07 -11.52
CA LYS A 60 -7.77 1.63 -11.31
C LYS A 60 -8.95 1.36 -10.39
N ALA A 61 -9.10 2.15 -9.33
CA ALA A 61 -10.20 2.02 -8.39
C ALA A 61 -11.54 2.33 -9.07
N GLU A 62 -11.66 3.44 -9.81
CA GLU A 62 -12.89 3.77 -10.55
C GLU A 62 -13.29 2.68 -11.56
N LYS A 63 -12.30 2.09 -12.25
CA LYS A 63 -12.54 0.96 -13.17
C LYS A 63 -12.90 -0.33 -12.47
N ALA A 64 -12.58 -0.47 -11.18
CA ALA A 64 -12.88 -1.68 -10.43
C ALA A 64 -14.37 -1.81 -10.14
N GLY A 65 -15.13 -0.71 -10.07
CA GLY A 65 -16.59 -0.73 -9.91
C GLY A 65 -17.08 -0.56 -8.46
N PHE A 66 -16.32 0.13 -7.60
CA PHE A 66 -16.71 0.49 -6.24
C PHE A 66 -18.07 1.19 -6.16
N THR A 67 -18.78 1.00 -5.05
CA THR A 67 -19.97 1.79 -4.75
C THR A 67 -19.61 3.26 -4.53
N THR A 68 -20.57 4.17 -4.71
CA THR A 68 -20.33 5.61 -4.56
C THR A 68 -19.90 6.01 -3.15
N ALA A 69 -20.39 5.30 -2.12
CA ALA A 69 -19.99 5.48 -0.73
C ALA A 69 -18.54 5.01 -0.50
N GLU A 70 -18.18 3.84 -1.00
CA GLU A 70 -16.80 3.32 -0.90
C GLU A 70 -15.80 4.19 -1.66
N LEU A 71 -16.17 4.70 -2.83
CA LEU A 71 -15.35 5.65 -3.58
C LEU A 71 -15.09 6.93 -2.78
N LYS A 72 -16.10 7.44 -2.06
CA LYS A 72 -15.92 8.64 -1.23
C LYS A 72 -14.93 8.39 -0.09
N THR A 73 -15.07 7.29 0.62
CA THR A 73 -14.12 6.91 1.69
C THR A 73 -12.71 6.69 1.13
N LEU A 74 -12.61 6.02 -0.02
CA LEU A 74 -11.32 5.83 -0.70
C LEU A 74 -10.72 7.18 -1.10
N HIS A 75 -11.53 8.10 -1.63
CA HIS A 75 -11.06 9.44 -1.98
C HIS A 75 -10.49 10.20 -0.77
N GLU A 76 -11.16 10.12 0.38
CA GLU A 76 -10.67 10.71 1.64
C GLU A 76 -9.32 10.12 2.05
N GLU A 77 -9.14 8.80 1.96
CA GLU A 77 -7.87 8.11 2.24
C GLU A 77 -6.75 8.54 1.26
N PHE A 78 -7.05 8.69 -0.03
CA PHE A 78 -6.09 9.18 -1.01
C PHE A 78 -5.70 10.64 -0.75
N SER A 79 -6.64 11.49 -0.32
CA SER A 79 -6.37 12.87 0.09
C SER A 79 -5.43 12.91 1.28
N HIS A 80 -5.69 12.11 2.32
CA HIS A 80 -4.81 12.01 3.48
C HIS A 80 -3.41 11.50 3.12
N HIS A 81 -3.31 10.60 2.13
CA HIS A 81 -2.01 10.15 1.64
C HIS A 81 -1.26 11.25 0.89
N GLN A 82 -1.96 12.07 0.09
CA GLN A 82 -1.40 13.25 -0.54
C GLN A 82 -0.90 14.26 0.50
N ASP A 83 -1.67 14.52 1.58
CA ASP A 83 -1.25 15.41 2.66
C ASP A 83 0.03 14.91 3.35
N LYS A 84 0.18 13.59 3.53
CA LYS A 84 1.41 12.99 4.08
C LYS A 84 2.61 13.16 3.16
N ILE A 85 2.41 13.02 1.84
CA ILE A 85 3.46 13.26 0.85
C ILE A 85 3.89 14.73 0.89
N ASP A 86 2.93 15.65 0.95
CA ASP A 86 3.21 17.09 1.00
C ASP A 86 3.96 17.46 2.30
N GLN A 87 3.59 16.87 3.45
CA GLN A 87 4.32 17.02 4.72
C GLN A 87 5.77 16.51 4.62
N TYR A 88 5.99 15.37 3.98
CA TYR A 88 7.33 14.82 3.76
C TYR A 88 8.18 15.73 2.88
N HIS A 89 7.61 16.28 1.81
CA HIS A 89 8.32 17.25 0.97
C HIS A 89 8.61 18.57 1.71
N GLY A 90 7.70 19.02 2.58
CA GLY A 90 7.95 20.16 3.47
C GLY A 90 9.13 19.91 4.40
N LEU A 91 9.13 18.77 5.11
CA LEU A 91 10.26 18.37 5.97
C LEU A 91 11.57 18.25 5.21
N LEU A 92 11.54 17.74 3.98
CA LEU A 92 12.73 17.64 3.13
C LEU A 92 13.27 19.04 2.77
N SER A 93 12.37 19.97 2.40
CA SER A 93 12.74 21.36 2.10
C SER A 93 13.29 22.07 3.34
N ASP A 94 12.71 21.87 4.52
CA ASP A 94 13.19 22.45 5.78
C ASP A 94 14.60 21.93 6.14
N ILE A 95 14.88 20.64 5.90
CA ILE A 95 16.21 20.04 6.10
C ILE A 95 17.21 20.62 5.10
N GLU A 96 16.83 20.72 3.81
CA GLU A 96 17.69 21.28 2.78
C GLU A 96 18.01 22.76 3.06
N GLN A 97 17.01 23.55 3.44
CA GLN A 97 17.16 24.97 3.81
C GLN A 97 17.98 25.17 5.09
N GLY A 98 17.78 24.32 6.11
CA GLY A 98 18.62 24.32 7.31
C GLY A 98 20.07 23.92 7.04
N ASN A 99 20.35 23.25 5.91
CA ASN A 99 21.70 22.89 5.48
C ASN A 99 22.35 24.02 4.65
N VAL A 100 21.61 24.75 3.81
CA VAL A 100 22.15 25.94 3.11
C VAL A 100 22.38 27.14 4.02
N ALA A 101 21.64 27.29 5.13
CA ALA A 101 21.92 28.31 6.14
C ALA A 101 23.28 28.11 6.87
N ASN A 102 23.87 26.91 6.79
CA ASN A 102 25.23 26.64 7.30
C ASN A 102 26.33 26.83 6.25
N SER A 103 26.00 27.26 5.03
CA SER A 103 26.97 27.40 3.94
C SER A 103 27.36 28.85 3.62
N LEU A 104 26.75 29.85 4.25
CA LEU A 104 27.00 31.26 3.97
C LEU A 104 26.89 32.10 5.25
N ASP A 105 27.85 31.99 6.17
CA ASP A 105 28.59 33.19 6.55
C ASP A 105 29.93 32.86 7.20
N GLU A 106 30.89 33.66 6.80
CA GLU A 106 32.28 33.70 7.16
C GLU A 106 32.40 34.44 8.51
N GLU A 107 33.44 34.14 9.31
CA GLU A 107 33.88 34.85 10.53
C GLU A 107 33.49 34.27 11.92
N ASN A 108 34.37 33.40 12.41
CA ASN A 108 35.14 33.60 13.65
C ASN A 108 34.40 34.08 14.92
N ALA A 109 34.17 33.17 15.89
CA ALA A 109 34.58 33.36 17.30
C ALA A 109 34.02 32.23 18.18
N GLY A 110 34.88 31.37 18.72
CA GLY A 110 34.52 30.53 19.86
C GLY A 110 35.02 29.10 19.75
N PHE A 111 36.24 28.87 20.21
CA PHE A 111 36.85 27.57 20.49
C PHE A 111 36.10 26.77 21.60
N ASN A 112 34.91 27.17 22.01
CA ASN A 112 34.11 26.50 23.02
C ASN A 112 32.68 26.42 22.52
N ASP A 113 32.29 25.28 21.95
CA ASP A 113 31.08 24.59 22.40
C ASP A 113 30.96 23.17 21.77
N VAL A 114 31.60 22.18 22.39
CA VAL A 114 31.42 20.76 22.02
C VAL A 114 29.96 20.32 22.30
N GLU A 115 29.31 20.93 23.28
CA GLU A 115 27.92 20.63 23.67
C GLU A 115 26.91 21.12 22.62
N GLN A 116 27.14 22.30 22.01
CA GLN A 116 26.31 22.76 20.87
C GLN A 116 26.49 21.91 19.60
N LEU A 117 27.69 21.38 19.34
CA LEU A 117 27.91 20.47 18.21
C LEU A 117 27.19 19.13 18.43
N GLU A 118 27.28 18.57 19.64
CA GLU A 118 26.53 17.36 20.00
C GLU A 118 25.00 17.56 19.97
N GLU A 119 24.50 18.72 20.43
CA GLU A 119 23.07 19.04 20.33
C GLU A 119 22.60 19.16 18.88
N LYS A 120 23.41 19.76 18.02
CA LYS A 120 23.12 19.85 16.57
C LYS A 120 23.12 18.45 15.95
N GLU A 121 24.12 17.61 16.22
CA GLU A 121 24.15 16.22 15.75
C GLU A 121 22.94 15.41 16.20
N LYS A 122 22.54 15.52 17.47
CA LYS A 122 21.33 14.86 18.01
C LYS A 122 20.06 15.37 17.32
N LYS A 123 19.95 16.66 17.01
CA LYS A 123 18.82 17.25 16.26
C LYS A 123 18.79 16.75 14.81
N TYR A 124 19.93 16.69 14.11
CA TYR A 124 20.04 16.14 12.76
C TYR A 124 19.70 14.65 12.70
N VAL A 125 20.23 13.84 13.62
CA VAL A 125 19.90 12.40 13.72
C VAL A 125 18.41 12.21 14.01
N GLY A 126 17.83 13.03 14.90
CA GLY A 126 16.40 13.04 15.17
C GLY A 126 15.56 13.39 13.93
N GLN A 127 15.95 14.40 13.17
CA GLN A 127 15.26 14.83 11.96
C GLN A 127 15.40 13.82 10.81
N ALA A 128 16.57 13.20 10.66
CA ALA A 128 16.80 12.10 9.72
C ALA A 128 15.98 10.85 10.06
N ASN A 129 15.83 10.52 11.35
CA ASN A 129 14.96 9.43 11.79
C ASN A 129 13.49 9.74 11.52
N LYS A 130 13.03 10.97 11.77
CA LYS A 130 11.68 11.41 11.39
C LYS A 130 11.43 11.27 9.88
N LEU A 131 12.41 11.66 9.06
CA LEU A 131 12.33 11.53 7.61
C LEU A 131 12.22 10.07 7.16
N LYS A 132 13.01 9.17 7.77
CA LYS A 132 12.94 7.72 7.49
C LYS A 132 11.58 7.13 7.85
N VAL A 133 11.04 7.49 9.01
CA VAL A 133 9.71 7.02 9.46
C VAL A 133 8.63 7.49 8.49
N HIS A 134 8.60 8.78 8.14
CA HIS A 134 7.63 9.30 7.17
C HIS A 134 7.77 8.66 5.79
N HIS A 135 8.99 8.41 5.33
CA HIS A 135 9.21 7.72 4.05
C HIS A 135 8.64 6.29 4.06
N GLN A 136 8.84 5.56 5.17
CA GLN A 136 8.26 4.22 5.36
C GLN A 136 6.73 4.29 5.41
N GLU A 137 6.16 5.22 6.17
CA GLU A 137 4.71 5.41 6.26
C GLU A 137 4.07 5.76 4.91
N ILE A 138 4.73 6.59 4.09
CA ILE A 138 4.27 6.91 2.74
C ILE A 138 4.32 5.66 1.86
N ARG A 139 5.43 4.91 1.91
CA ARG A 139 5.54 3.68 1.13
C ARG A 139 4.47 2.66 1.52
N ASP A 140 4.31 2.40 2.81
CA ASP A 140 3.35 1.42 3.33
C ASP A 140 1.91 1.87 3.07
N GLY A 141 1.65 3.18 3.20
CA GLY A 141 0.36 3.80 2.86
C GLY A 141 0.03 3.63 1.37
N TYR A 142 0.99 3.85 0.48
CA TYR A 142 0.82 3.63 -0.95
C TYR A 142 0.55 2.15 -1.28
N ASP A 143 1.31 1.23 -0.67
CA ASP A 143 1.10 -0.20 -0.86
C ASP A 143 -0.29 -0.65 -0.36
N ARG A 144 -0.75 -0.10 0.76
CA ARG A 144 -2.12 -0.31 1.26
C ARG A 144 -3.17 0.20 0.27
N LEU A 145 -3.05 1.43 -0.20
CA LEU A 145 -3.98 2.02 -1.17
C LEU A 145 -3.98 1.23 -2.49
N ASN A 146 -2.83 0.75 -2.93
CA ASN A 146 -2.70 -0.05 -4.15
C ASN A 146 -3.39 -1.41 -4.00
N ARG A 147 -3.28 -2.05 -2.83
CA ARG A 147 -4.04 -3.28 -2.54
C ARG A 147 -5.53 -3.03 -2.53
N MET A 148 -5.99 -1.98 -1.86
CA MET A 148 -7.42 -1.62 -1.82
C MET A 148 -7.96 -1.31 -3.21
N ALA A 149 -7.27 -0.47 -3.99
CA ALA A 149 -7.65 -0.14 -5.36
C ALA A 149 -7.65 -1.35 -6.30
N ALA A 150 -6.76 -2.33 -6.07
CA ALA A 150 -6.68 -3.56 -6.85
C ALA A 150 -7.68 -4.64 -6.41
N GLN A 151 -8.15 -4.62 -5.16
CA GLN A 151 -9.16 -5.56 -4.65
C GLN A 151 -10.55 -5.31 -5.23
N GLY A 152 -10.86 -4.07 -5.62
CA GLY A 152 -12.12 -3.71 -6.26
C GLY A 152 -13.35 -3.79 -5.34
N PRO A 153 -14.59 -3.60 -5.88
CA PRO A 153 -15.86 -3.72 -5.15
C PRO A 153 -16.13 -5.14 -4.65
N GLU A 154 -15.32 -6.11 -5.05
CA GLU A 154 -15.05 -7.27 -4.20
C GLU A 154 -14.23 -6.82 -2.97
N ASN A 155 -14.79 -5.86 -2.22
CA ASN A 155 -15.00 -6.09 -0.80
C ASN A 155 -15.84 -7.36 -0.73
N LYS A 156 -15.22 -8.51 -0.97
CA LYS A 156 -15.77 -9.80 -0.59
C LYS A 156 -16.14 -9.55 0.85
N GLU A 157 -17.44 -9.59 1.14
CA GLU A 157 -17.98 -9.20 2.45
C GLU A 157 -17.28 -9.96 3.58
N PHE A 158 -16.60 -11.05 3.20
CA PHE A 158 -15.67 -11.83 3.97
C PHE A 158 -14.32 -11.96 3.22
N VAL A 159 -13.19 -11.84 3.91
CA VAL A 159 -11.82 -12.11 3.43
C VAL A 159 -11.56 -13.61 3.33
N GLU A 160 -12.12 -14.41 4.25
CA GLU A 160 -11.90 -15.85 4.33
C GLU A 160 -12.67 -16.63 3.24
N PRO A 161 -11.99 -17.42 2.37
CA PRO A 161 -12.64 -18.13 1.26
C PRO A 161 -13.76 -19.09 1.68
N LYS A 162 -13.63 -19.72 2.86
CA LYS A 162 -14.66 -20.62 3.40
C LYS A 162 -15.95 -19.88 3.72
N VAL A 163 -15.84 -18.66 4.23
CA VAL A 163 -16.98 -17.82 4.62
C VAL A 163 -17.66 -17.27 3.37
N GLN A 164 -16.87 -16.89 2.35
CA GLN A 164 -17.38 -16.49 1.03
C GLN A 164 -18.21 -17.61 0.39
N GLU A 165 -17.74 -18.85 0.46
CA GLU A 165 -18.48 -19.98 -0.13
C GLU A 165 -19.82 -20.22 0.59
N LEU A 166 -19.83 -20.18 1.92
CA LEU A 166 -21.07 -20.27 2.69
C LEU A 166 -22.04 -19.13 2.33
N TRP A 167 -21.53 -17.91 2.20
CA TRP A 167 -22.34 -16.76 1.82
C TRP A 167 -22.91 -16.87 0.40
N ARG A 168 -22.13 -17.41 -0.54
CA ARG A 168 -22.57 -17.67 -1.92
C ARG A 168 -23.70 -18.69 -1.96
N ILE A 169 -23.60 -19.76 -1.18
CA ILE A 169 -24.65 -20.78 -1.07
C ILE A 169 -25.88 -20.17 -0.39
N ALA A 170 -25.70 -19.42 0.70
CA ALA A 170 -26.79 -18.77 1.41
C ALA A 170 -27.56 -17.76 0.54
N SER A 171 -26.84 -16.94 -0.23
CA SER A 171 -27.44 -15.95 -1.14
C SER A 171 -28.27 -16.59 -2.26
N LYS A 172 -27.96 -17.85 -2.62
CA LYS A 172 -28.72 -18.63 -3.61
C LYS A 172 -29.89 -19.40 -3.01
N SER A 173 -29.90 -19.58 -1.69
CA SER A 173 -30.98 -20.26 -0.99
C SER A 173 -32.11 -19.29 -0.62
N ASN A 174 -33.29 -19.84 -0.31
CA ASN A 174 -34.51 -19.07 -0.04
C ASN A 174 -34.54 -18.46 1.39
N PHE A 175 -33.57 -17.61 1.73
CA PHE A 175 -33.63 -16.84 2.98
C PHE A 175 -34.44 -15.55 2.79
N THR A 176 -35.15 -15.13 3.84
CA THR A 176 -35.70 -13.78 3.91
C THR A 176 -34.59 -12.75 4.09
N THR A 177 -34.85 -11.48 3.74
CA THR A 177 -33.85 -10.40 3.86
C THR A 177 -33.33 -10.25 5.28
N HIS A 178 -34.20 -10.33 6.29
CA HIS A 178 -33.82 -10.27 7.71
C HIS A 178 -33.00 -11.49 8.16
N GLU A 179 -33.36 -12.70 7.72
CA GLU A 179 -32.57 -13.91 8.04
C GLU A 179 -31.18 -13.85 7.38
N LEU A 180 -31.10 -13.31 6.16
CA LEU A 180 -29.85 -13.13 5.44
C LEU A 180 -28.95 -12.09 6.13
N GLU A 181 -29.51 -11.00 6.66
CA GLU A 181 -28.79 -10.04 7.51
C GLU A 181 -28.30 -10.67 8.82
N SER A 182 -29.14 -11.46 9.48
CA SER A 182 -28.73 -12.21 10.68
C SER A 182 -27.58 -13.17 10.38
N LEU A 183 -27.68 -13.89 9.26
CA LEU A 183 -26.64 -14.83 8.81
C LEU A 183 -25.34 -14.10 8.45
N ARG A 184 -25.43 -12.91 7.83
CA ARG A 184 -24.28 -12.05 7.53
C ARG A 184 -23.52 -11.70 8.80
N VAL A 185 -24.24 -11.31 9.86
CA VAL A 185 -23.64 -10.98 11.16
C VAL A 185 -22.97 -12.23 11.75
N GLU A 186 -23.62 -13.39 11.72
CA GLU A 186 -23.03 -14.63 12.22
C GLU A 186 -21.75 -15.05 11.45
N LEU A 187 -21.77 -14.93 10.12
CA LEU A 187 -20.60 -15.20 9.27
C LEU A 187 -19.45 -14.24 9.57
N LEU A 188 -19.72 -12.97 9.86
CA LEU A 188 -18.70 -12.00 10.28
C LEU A 188 -18.09 -12.37 11.64
N HIS A 189 -18.90 -12.85 12.59
CA HIS A 189 -18.38 -13.36 13.87
C HIS A 189 -17.53 -14.62 13.68
N TYR A 190 -17.93 -15.51 12.78
CA TYR A 190 -17.16 -16.69 12.43
C TYR A 190 -15.81 -16.32 11.78
N GLU A 191 -15.81 -15.36 10.86
CA GLU A 191 -14.60 -14.84 10.23
C GLU A 191 -13.64 -14.22 11.25
N ASN A 192 -14.13 -13.33 12.12
CA ASN A 192 -13.31 -12.73 13.18
C ASN A 192 -12.67 -13.80 14.08
N ARG A 193 -13.38 -14.92 14.29
CA ARG A 193 -12.86 -16.06 15.04
C ARG A 193 -11.77 -16.82 14.29
N LEU A 194 -11.90 -16.99 12.98
CA LEU A 194 -10.86 -17.57 12.12
C LEU A 194 -9.61 -16.70 12.07
N LEU A 195 -9.77 -15.38 11.89
CA LEU A 195 -8.67 -14.42 11.92
C LEU A 195 -7.92 -14.47 13.26
N LYS A 196 -8.65 -14.50 14.37
CA LYS A 196 -8.07 -14.68 15.71
C LYS A 196 -7.33 -16.01 15.86
N LEU A 197 -7.86 -17.10 15.31
CA LEU A 197 -7.19 -18.39 15.33
C LEU A 197 -5.88 -18.36 14.54
N ARG A 198 -5.90 -17.76 13.35
CA ARG A 198 -4.71 -17.59 12.49
C ARG A 198 -3.65 -16.73 13.17
N HIS A 199 -4.06 -15.66 13.84
CA HIS A 199 -3.15 -14.83 14.64
C HIS A 199 -2.47 -15.64 15.74
N LEU A 200 -3.23 -16.37 16.55
CA LEU A 200 -2.68 -17.22 17.62
C LEU A 200 -1.76 -18.31 17.07
N GLN A 201 -2.07 -18.87 15.89
CA GLN A 201 -1.20 -19.84 15.22
C GLN A 201 0.12 -19.20 14.77
N ALA A 202 0.07 -18.01 14.15
CA ALA A 202 1.25 -17.26 13.74
C ALA A 202 2.13 -16.88 14.95
N GLU A 203 1.52 -16.41 16.05
CA GLU A 203 2.23 -16.15 17.31
C GLU A 203 2.90 -17.43 17.83
N ALA A 204 2.19 -18.56 17.83
CA ALA A 204 2.76 -19.82 18.28
C ALA A 204 3.92 -20.31 17.39
N GLU A 205 3.88 -20.05 16.08
CA GLU A 205 4.99 -20.37 15.18
C GLU A 205 6.22 -19.51 15.46
N ILE A 206 6.04 -18.20 15.63
CA ILE A 206 7.11 -17.26 15.99
C ILE A 206 7.72 -17.68 17.34
N HIS A 207 6.88 -17.92 18.35
CA HIS A 207 7.33 -18.33 19.67
C HIS A 207 8.02 -19.69 19.65
N LYS A 208 7.53 -20.65 18.86
CA LYS A 208 8.16 -21.96 18.69
C LYS A 208 9.58 -21.84 18.14
N ASP A 209 9.84 -20.92 17.23
CA ASP A 209 11.19 -20.71 16.71
C ASP A 209 12.10 -20.00 17.72
N THR A 210 11.55 -19.13 18.59
CA THR A 210 12.31 -18.54 19.70
C THR A 210 12.57 -19.52 20.86
N LEU A 211 11.64 -20.45 21.15
CA LEU A 211 11.73 -21.42 22.27
C LEU A 211 12.48 -22.70 21.93
N LYS A 212 12.68 -23.04 20.65
CA LYS A 212 13.60 -24.13 20.23
C LYS A 212 15.06 -23.86 20.61
N ALA A 213 15.38 -22.66 21.08
CA ALA A 213 16.69 -22.31 21.60
C ALA A 213 16.93 -22.78 23.06
N ASP A 214 15.92 -23.36 23.73
CA ASP A 214 16.10 -23.88 25.08
C ASP A 214 16.61 -25.34 25.08
N VAL A 215 17.65 -25.56 25.89
CA VAL A 215 18.72 -26.57 25.68
C VAL A 215 18.27 -28.04 25.80
N ASP A 216 17.08 -28.32 26.34
CA ASP A 216 16.66 -29.66 26.74
C ASP A 216 15.59 -30.32 25.85
N GLY A 217 15.18 -29.69 24.74
CA GLY A 217 14.23 -30.29 23.79
C GLY A 217 12.82 -30.57 24.36
N LYS A 218 12.53 -30.08 25.58
CA LYS A 218 11.25 -30.22 26.27
C LYS A 218 10.43 -28.95 26.05
N LEU A 219 9.21 -29.10 25.54
CA LEU A 219 8.28 -27.98 25.38
C LEU A 219 7.99 -27.37 26.77
N SER A 220 8.25 -26.06 26.90
CA SER A 220 7.89 -25.30 28.10
C SER A 220 6.40 -25.48 28.42
N GLU A 221 6.07 -25.55 29.72
CA GLU A 221 4.69 -25.69 30.20
C GLU A 221 3.79 -24.58 29.63
N ASP A 222 4.32 -23.36 29.49
CA ASP A 222 3.60 -22.24 28.88
C ASP A 222 3.26 -22.49 27.40
N ALA A 223 4.19 -23.08 26.63
CA ALA A 223 3.96 -23.45 25.24
C ALA A 223 2.87 -24.52 25.09
N LEU A 224 2.82 -25.49 26.02
CA LEU A 224 1.75 -26.50 26.06
C LEU A 224 0.39 -25.86 26.35
N THR A 225 0.31 -24.94 27.33
CA THR A 225 -0.96 -24.25 27.61
C THR A 225 -1.42 -23.37 26.44
N HIS A 226 -0.47 -22.74 25.72
CA HIS A 226 -0.77 -21.94 24.54
C HIS A 226 -1.30 -22.80 23.40
N MET A 227 -0.67 -23.95 23.14
CA MET A 227 -1.17 -24.94 22.16
C MET A 227 -2.57 -25.44 22.50
N ASP A 228 -2.87 -25.70 23.77
CA ASP A 228 -4.20 -26.13 24.18
C ASP A 228 -5.26 -25.03 24.02
N LYS A 229 -4.90 -23.77 24.24
CA LYS A 229 -5.77 -22.62 23.94
C LYS A 229 -6.09 -22.54 22.45
N ILE A 230 -5.10 -22.73 21.58
CA ILE A 230 -5.29 -22.77 20.11
C ILE A 230 -6.24 -23.89 19.72
N LYS A 231 -6.02 -25.12 20.20
CA LYS A 231 -6.90 -26.26 19.93
C LYS A 231 -8.34 -26.01 20.38
N ARG A 232 -8.53 -25.38 21.55
CA ARG A 232 -9.87 -25.01 22.03
C ARG A 232 -10.53 -23.98 21.12
N GLN A 233 -9.80 -22.97 20.65
CA GLN A 233 -10.36 -22.00 19.72
C GLN A 233 -10.67 -22.60 18.35
N ALA A 234 -9.82 -23.50 17.85
CA ALA A 234 -10.04 -24.23 16.60
C ALA A 234 -11.34 -25.05 16.65
N ARG A 235 -11.52 -25.88 17.69
CA ARG A 235 -12.76 -26.66 17.88
C ARG A 235 -14.01 -25.79 17.96
N ARG A 236 -13.92 -24.64 18.62
CA ARG A 236 -15.05 -23.71 18.71
C ARG A 236 -15.35 -23.04 17.36
N ALA A 237 -14.32 -22.75 16.55
CA ALA A 237 -14.52 -22.24 15.20
C ALA A 237 -15.14 -23.32 14.29
N GLU A 238 -14.66 -24.57 14.35
CA GLU A 238 -15.25 -25.71 13.63
C GLU A 238 -16.71 -25.95 14.03
N LYS A 239 -17.04 -25.85 15.31
CA LYS A 239 -18.43 -25.98 15.76
C LYS A 239 -19.33 -24.92 15.11
N VAL A 240 -18.92 -23.65 15.17
CA VAL A 240 -19.69 -22.55 14.56
C VAL A 240 -19.81 -22.75 13.05
N HIS A 241 -18.74 -23.20 12.39
CA HIS A 241 -18.74 -23.52 10.96
C HIS A 241 -19.81 -24.56 10.63
N TYR A 242 -19.80 -25.69 11.35
CA TYR A 242 -20.74 -26.78 11.16
C TYR A 242 -22.19 -26.35 11.43
N ASP A 243 -22.43 -25.59 12.49
CA ASP A 243 -23.76 -25.09 12.85
C ASP A 243 -24.33 -24.16 11.77
N ILE A 244 -23.49 -23.31 11.16
CA ILE A 244 -23.88 -22.40 10.07
C ILE A 244 -24.06 -23.17 8.76
N GLU A 245 -23.11 -24.04 8.40
CA GLU A 245 -23.14 -24.85 7.18
C GLU A 245 -24.38 -25.75 7.14
N THR A 246 -24.67 -26.47 8.23
CA THR A 246 -25.85 -27.34 8.32
C THR A 246 -27.13 -26.54 8.11
N ARG A 247 -27.25 -25.35 8.71
CA ARG A 247 -28.44 -24.49 8.58
C ARG A 247 -28.63 -23.99 7.15
N ILE A 248 -27.55 -23.59 6.49
CA ILE A 248 -27.57 -23.15 5.08
C ILE A 248 -27.94 -24.32 4.16
N LEU A 249 -27.32 -25.49 4.36
CA LEU A 249 -27.59 -26.68 3.54
C LEU A 249 -29.00 -27.21 3.73
N SER A 250 -29.55 -27.22 4.95
CA SER A 250 -30.95 -27.62 5.20
C SER A 250 -31.92 -26.75 4.39
N ARG A 251 -31.74 -25.42 4.41
CA ARG A 251 -32.58 -24.48 3.65
C ARG A 251 -32.37 -24.57 2.14
N HIS A 252 -31.14 -24.86 1.70
CA HIS A 252 -30.82 -25.04 0.28
C HIS A 252 -31.35 -26.36 -0.29
N ASN A 253 -31.52 -27.41 0.52
CA ASN A 253 -32.07 -28.70 0.08
C ASN A 253 -33.60 -28.76 0.12
N GLU A 254 -34.25 -27.80 0.79
CA GLU A 254 -35.72 -27.60 0.77
C GLU A 254 -36.22 -26.89 -0.50
N LEU A 255 -35.30 -26.58 -1.43
CA LEU A 255 -35.48 -25.88 -2.70
C LEU A 255 -35.56 -26.87 -3.88
#